data_AF-A0A813HEL2-F1
#
_entry.id   AF-A0A813HEL2-F1
#
_cell.length_a   1.000
_cell.length_b   1.000
_cell.length_c   1.000
_cell.angle_alpha   90.00
_cell.angle_beta   90.00
_cell.angle_gamma   90.00
#
_symmetry.space_group_name_H-M   'P 1'
#
loop_
_entity.id
_entity.type
_entity.pdbx_description
1 polymer ?
#
loop_
_entity_poly.entity_id
_entity_poly.type
_entity_poly.pdbx_seq_one_letter_code
_entity_poly.pdbx_strand_id
1 'polypeptide(L)'
;VLIHSVRGQSRSCCVLSAYMMRKYGWGLRKTMEFLSFRRPDMNLKPAFMQQLSGLERRLASQSKLPLSIDWADADFSRLECEELLLRNTYLNSQMGPLAEFHVGGVERPRQLIWLDHDSGDKLRLEKPAGADRHNLILGEPVPQASPALRGVLKKRGGGNRGPALAQAPAAAPASVQAPSQARRLDMSAWEQDLANASGDEDVEFEGDDMPARGIGKPSSPRHEARPPDIFRVYQWRVPNPVPVIMPPFVTSLAQRMTASLPGTIFFIRHGQSEVNRACYELDHCDPKRDRVYYRPEFLDSRLSDVGKAQAAALQSQFGAGCFQADFVLVSTLYRSLETATIGLSTHIDNGKANGDGPAWIALDSLRESDEEAPPRQGADIRAPKACNHRRSLTEDGKFTAFGHVDFRRFCSDEDTMGSETTEELTARVMQFARELKDILKSEQEQQMETRSSFHVVVVSHYVFLHRLISLLEGEGSDIDLPNCAVKEVQLEKIWKLLT
;
A
#
# COMPACT_ATOMS: atom_id res chain seq x y z
N VAL A 1 14.72 10.02 2.16
CA VAL A 1 15.47 10.83 3.15
C VAL A 1 15.32 10.20 4.53
N LEU A 2 16.41 9.81 5.18
CA LEU A 2 16.40 9.26 6.54
C LEU A 2 16.86 10.35 7.52
N ILE A 3 15.96 10.82 8.40
CA ILE A 3 16.27 11.85 9.39
C ILE A 3 16.53 11.17 10.72
N HIS A 4 17.80 11.10 11.12
CA HIS A 4 18.17 10.59 12.44
C HIS A 4 18.40 11.75 13.42
N SER A 5 17.73 11.70 14.57
CA SER A 5 17.98 12.63 15.66
C SER A 5 17.77 11.95 17.00
N VAL A 6 18.85 11.80 17.75
CA VAL A 6 18.85 11.09 19.04
C VAL A 6 17.96 11.79 20.07
N ARG A 7 17.91 13.12 20.05
CA ARG A 7 17.17 13.94 21.03
C ARG A 7 15.97 14.71 20.45
N GLY A 8 15.68 14.57 19.15
CA GLY A 8 14.57 15.30 18.52
C GLY A 8 14.69 16.83 18.58
N GLN A 9 15.91 17.36 18.71
CA GLN A 9 16.13 18.79 18.93
C GLN A 9 16.31 19.56 17.62
N SER A 10 15.72 20.75 17.56
CA SER A 10 16.06 21.79 16.59
C SER A 10 15.78 21.41 15.13
N ARG A 11 16.80 21.09 14.33
CA ARG A 11 16.68 20.99 12.85
C ARG A 11 15.86 19.78 12.40
N SER A 12 16.00 18.63 13.07
CA SER A 12 15.31 17.39 12.68
C SER A 12 13.78 17.51 12.80
N CYS A 13 13.31 18.10 13.90
CA CYS A 13 11.90 18.39 14.11
C CYS A 13 11.37 19.40 13.08
N CYS A 14 12.14 20.43 12.74
CA CYS A 14 11.77 21.41 11.71
C CYS A 14 11.52 20.73 10.36
N VAL A 15 12.45 19.88 9.91
CA VAL A 15 12.33 19.16 8.63
C VAL A 15 11.13 18.21 8.65
N LEU A 16 10.93 17.49 9.76
CA LEU A 16 9.78 16.58 9.90
C LEU A 16 8.45 17.34 9.88
N SER A 17 8.39 18.51 10.52
CA SER A 17 7.21 19.37 10.52
C SER A 17 6.89 19.86 9.10
N ALA A 18 7.90 20.36 8.38
CA ALA A 18 7.76 20.79 7.00
C ALA A 18 7.28 19.65 6.08
N TYR A 19 7.80 18.43 6.28
CA TYR A 19 7.37 17.25 5.54
C TYR A 19 5.89 16.92 5.79
N MET A 20 5.45 16.86 7.04
CA MET A 20 4.06 16.57 7.38
C MET A 20 3.09 17.62 6.82
N MET A 21 3.45 18.91 6.93
CA MET A 21 2.66 20.00 6.39
C MET A 21 2.49 19.91 4.86
N ARG A 22 3.56 19.52 4.14
CA ARG A 22 3.53 19.41 2.67
C ARG A 22 2.90 18.11 2.17
N LYS A 23 3.20 16.97 2.78
CA LYS A 23 2.68 15.66 2.35
C LYS A 23 1.21 15.47 2.69
N TYR A 24 0.81 15.79 3.92
CA TYR A 24 -0.55 15.55 4.42
C TYR A 24 -1.43 16.80 4.40
N GLY A 25 -0.92 17.93 3.90
CA GLY A 25 -1.67 19.19 3.90
C GLY A 25 -2.05 19.66 5.31
N TRP A 26 -1.28 19.32 6.34
CA TRP A 26 -1.56 19.73 7.71
C TRP A 26 -1.13 21.17 7.97
N GLY A 27 -1.92 21.89 8.76
CA GLY A 27 -1.49 23.15 9.36
C GLY A 27 -0.33 22.94 10.34
N LEU A 28 0.42 24.02 10.62
CA LEU A 28 1.53 24.01 11.56
C LEU A 28 1.05 23.58 12.94
N ARG A 29 -0.09 24.11 13.39
CA ARG A 29 -0.67 23.75 14.69
C ARG A 29 -0.91 22.24 14.83
N LYS A 30 -1.67 21.65 13.91
CA LYS A 30 -1.96 20.21 13.87
C LYS A 30 -0.68 19.36 13.84
N THR A 31 0.28 19.79 13.02
CA THR A 31 1.59 19.15 12.92
C THR A 31 2.33 19.15 14.26
N MET A 32 2.38 20.29 14.94
CA MET A 32 3.03 20.40 16.24
C MET A 32 2.30 19.60 17.32
N GLU A 33 0.96 19.57 17.31
CA GLU A 33 0.16 18.73 18.22
C GLU A 33 0.51 17.24 18.05
N PHE A 34 0.60 16.76 16.80
CA PHE A 34 0.97 15.37 16.50
C PHE A 34 2.39 15.04 16.98
N LEU A 35 3.35 15.90 16.66
CA LEU A 35 4.75 15.68 16.98
C LEU A 35 5.02 15.77 18.50
N SER A 36 4.40 16.72 19.19
CA SER A 36 4.46 16.83 20.66
C SER A 36 3.82 15.61 21.34
N PHE A 37 2.78 15.03 20.76
CA PHE A 37 2.24 13.75 21.25
C PHE A 37 3.26 12.61 21.13
N ARG A 38 3.94 12.48 19.98
CA ARG A 38 4.94 11.41 19.75
C ARG A 38 6.23 11.62 20.52
N ARG A 39 6.60 12.87 20.78
CA ARG A 39 7.81 13.29 21.49
C ARG A 39 7.50 14.49 22.39
N PRO A 40 7.05 14.25 23.64
CA PRO A 40 6.74 15.33 24.59
C PRO A 40 7.94 16.20 24.97
N ASP A 41 9.15 15.66 24.84
CA ASP A 41 10.44 16.32 25.09
C ASP A 41 10.96 17.14 23.89
N MET A 42 10.18 17.19 22.81
CA MET A 42 10.55 17.92 21.61
C MET A 42 10.63 19.42 21.88
N ASN A 43 11.81 19.99 21.62
CA ASN A 43 12.06 21.42 21.78
C ASN A 43 12.50 22.02 20.45
N LEU A 44 11.62 22.80 19.83
CA LEU A 44 11.90 23.53 18.60
C LEU A 44 12.27 24.98 18.93
N LYS A 45 13.42 25.45 18.44
CA LYS A 45 13.83 26.84 18.67
C LYS A 45 12.80 27.81 18.06
N PRO A 46 12.49 28.96 18.70
CA PRO A 46 11.51 29.93 18.19
C PRO A 46 11.77 30.40 16.75
N ALA A 47 13.03 30.52 16.34
CA ALA A 47 13.39 30.86 14.96
C ALA A 47 12.84 29.85 13.93
N PHE A 48 12.90 28.55 14.23
CA PHE A 48 12.33 27.52 13.35
C PHE A 48 10.80 27.55 13.36
N MET A 49 10.16 27.88 14.48
CA MET A 49 8.71 28.09 14.52
C MET A 49 8.28 29.24 13.59
N GLN A 50 9.04 30.33 13.55
CA GLN A 50 8.79 31.45 12.62
C GLN A 50 8.98 31.02 11.16
N GLN A 51 10.03 30.25 10.87
CA GLN A 51 10.25 29.69 9.52
C GLN A 51 9.12 28.75 9.08
N LEU A 52 8.65 27.87 9.97
CA LEU A 52 7.53 26.97 9.69
C LEU A 52 6.21 27.74 9.50
N SER A 53 5.97 28.81 10.26
CA SER A 53 4.81 29.69 10.02
C SER A 53 4.91 30.40 8.67
N GLY A 54 6.12 30.81 8.26
CA GLY A 54 6.40 31.29 6.92
C GLY A 54 6.11 30.24 5.84
N LEU A 55 6.49 28.98 6.08
CA LEU A 55 6.19 27.86 5.19
C LEU A 55 4.68 27.59 5.10
N GLU A 56 3.96 27.60 6.21
CA GLU A 56 2.49 27.42 6.24
C GLU A 56 1.78 28.43 5.34
N ARG A 57 2.16 29.72 5.44
CA ARG A 57 1.60 30.79 4.58
C ARG A 57 1.90 30.56 3.10
N ARG A 58 3.11 30.07 2.77
CA ARG A 58 3.49 29.73 1.38
C ARG A 58 2.72 28.51 0.87
N LEU A 59 2.54 27.48 1.69
CA LEU A 59 1.77 26.29 1.31
C LEU A 59 0.29 26.67 1.11
N ALA A 60 -0.30 27.45 2.01
CA ALA A 60 -1.68 27.90 1.91
C ALA A 60 -1.94 28.79 0.68
N SER A 61 -0.95 29.55 0.20
CA SER A 61 -1.10 30.34 -1.04
C SER A 61 -0.87 29.52 -2.32
N GLN A 62 -0.10 28.44 -2.24
CA GLN A 62 0.19 27.55 -3.37
C GLN A 62 -0.85 26.43 -3.52
N SER A 63 -1.45 25.95 -2.43
CA SER A 63 -2.39 24.85 -2.44
C SER A 63 -3.79 25.32 -2.85
N LYS A 64 -4.42 24.59 -3.78
CA LYS A 64 -5.83 24.81 -4.14
C LYS A 64 -6.79 24.36 -3.03
N LEU A 65 -6.31 23.51 -2.12
CA LEU A 65 -7.05 22.97 -1.00
C LEU A 65 -6.61 23.66 0.30
N PRO A 66 -7.55 23.92 1.23
CA PRO A 66 -7.21 24.46 2.53
C PRO A 66 -6.41 23.43 3.33
N LEU A 67 -5.42 23.90 4.10
CA LEU A 67 -4.69 23.06 5.04
C LEU A 67 -5.64 22.60 6.14
N SER A 68 -5.51 21.34 6.58
CA SER A 68 -6.28 20.80 7.70
C SER A 68 -5.70 21.33 9.01
N ILE A 69 -6.47 22.17 9.72
CA ILE A 69 -6.01 22.89 10.92
C ILE A 69 -6.32 22.09 12.19
N ASP A 70 -7.37 21.27 12.18
CA ASP A 70 -7.78 20.48 13.33
C ASP A 70 -7.97 18.99 13.00
N TRP A 71 -8.29 18.20 14.04
CA TRP A 71 -8.50 16.76 13.92
C TRP A 71 -9.95 16.38 13.61
N ALA A 72 -10.88 17.35 13.63
CA ALA A 72 -12.31 17.15 13.36
C ALA A 72 -12.64 17.32 11.86
N ASP A 73 -11.92 18.21 11.17
CA ASP A 73 -12.03 18.57 9.76
C ASP A 73 -11.38 17.52 8.85
N ALA A 74 -11.88 16.29 8.91
CA ALA A 74 -11.45 15.21 8.04
C ALA A 74 -12.48 14.95 6.95
N ASP A 75 -12.16 15.36 5.72
CA ASP A 75 -12.81 14.83 4.53
C ASP A 75 -12.24 13.42 4.24
N PHE A 76 -12.89 12.39 4.78
CA PHE A 76 -12.48 10.99 4.64
C PHE A 76 -12.40 10.52 3.18
N SER A 77 -13.01 11.24 2.23
CA SER A 77 -12.92 10.89 0.82
C SER A 77 -11.57 11.23 0.19
N ARG A 78 -10.78 12.10 0.85
CA ARG A 78 -9.51 12.63 0.34
C ARG A 78 -8.28 12.14 1.10
N LEU A 79 -8.46 11.50 2.25
CA LEU A 79 -7.36 11.04 3.08
C LEU A 79 -6.70 9.82 2.46
N GLU A 80 -5.38 9.89 2.25
CA GLU A 80 -4.59 8.70 1.97
C GLU A 80 -4.63 7.74 3.18
N CYS A 81 -4.46 6.44 2.92
CA CYS A 81 -4.47 5.41 3.97
C CYS A 81 -3.47 5.71 5.10
N GLU A 82 -2.30 6.26 4.76
CA GLU A 82 -1.26 6.62 5.73
C GLU A 82 -1.70 7.80 6.62
N GLU A 83 -2.34 8.82 6.04
CA GLU A 83 -2.83 9.97 6.81
C GLU A 83 -3.95 9.56 7.77
N LEU A 84 -4.87 8.72 7.30
CA LEU A 84 -5.96 8.18 8.12
C LEU A 84 -5.40 7.40 9.33
N LEU A 85 -4.34 6.60 9.12
CA LEU A 85 -3.66 5.86 10.17
C LEU A 85 -3.03 6.80 11.21
N LEU A 86 -2.31 7.84 10.77
CA LEU A 86 -1.68 8.82 11.66
C LEU A 86 -2.72 9.57 12.49
N ARG A 87 -3.82 9.99 11.87
CA ARG A 87 -4.95 10.65 12.55
C ARG A 87 -5.59 9.75 13.59
N ASN A 88 -5.94 8.53 13.24
CA ASN A 88 -6.58 7.60 14.18
C ASN A 88 -5.63 7.25 15.34
N THR A 89 -4.33 7.11 15.06
CA THR A 89 -3.31 6.91 16.10
C THR A 89 -3.29 8.06 17.11
N TYR A 90 -3.36 9.31 16.62
CA TYR A 90 -3.41 10.48 17.48
C TYR A 90 -4.74 10.56 18.26
N LEU A 91 -5.89 10.42 17.61
CA LEU A 91 -7.19 10.51 18.29
C LEU A 91 -7.36 9.43 19.37
N ASN A 92 -6.95 8.19 19.07
CA ASN A 92 -7.00 7.09 20.02
C ASN A 92 -6.08 7.30 21.22
N SER A 93 -5.00 8.07 21.06
CA SER A 93 -4.09 8.37 22.17
C SER A 93 -4.55 9.56 23.04
N GLN A 94 -5.40 10.44 22.51
CA GLN A 94 -6.05 11.50 23.28
C GLN A 94 -7.21 10.99 24.15
N MET A 95 -7.70 9.77 23.91
CA MET A 95 -8.80 9.14 24.67
C MET A 95 -8.38 8.63 26.06
N GLY A 96 -7.76 9.50 26.87
CA GLY A 96 -7.54 9.34 28.31
C GLY A 96 -6.66 8.13 28.72
N PRO A 97 -6.40 7.95 30.03
CA PRO A 97 -5.75 6.73 30.51
C PRO A 97 -6.57 5.51 30.06
N LEU A 98 -5.91 4.45 29.59
CA LEU A 98 -6.49 3.10 29.49
C LEU A 98 -7.29 2.90 30.76
N ALA A 99 -8.62 2.78 30.66
CA ALA A 99 -9.55 2.83 31.79
C ALA A 99 -8.89 2.34 33.09
N GLU A 100 -8.44 3.27 33.93
CA GLU A 100 -7.92 2.93 35.25
C GLU A 100 -9.13 2.41 36.00
N PHE A 101 -9.25 1.08 36.10
CA PHE A 101 -10.25 0.44 36.93
C PHE A 101 -9.94 0.84 38.38
N HIS A 102 -10.56 1.93 38.84
CA HIS A 102 -10.45 2.40 40.21
C HIS A 102 -11.01 1.30 41.12
N VAL A 103 -10.13 0.56 41.79
CA VAL A 103 -10.50 -0.46 42.80
C VAL A 103 -10.97 0.19 44.12
N GLY A 104 -11.00 1.52 44.21
CA GLY A 104 -11.29 2.25 45.44
C GLY A 104 -12.63 2.97 45.42
N GLY A 105 -13.71 2.26 45.74
CA GLY A 105 -15.02 2.84 46.05
C GLY A 105 -16.02 1.74 46.37
N VAL A 106 -16.67 1.82 47.54
CA VAL A 106 -17.65 0.83 48.02
C VAL A 106 -18.95 0.92 47.22
N GLU A 107 -18.87 0.67 45.92
CA GLU A 107 -19.99 0.19 45.13
C GLU A 107 -19.81 -1.32 45.01
N ARG A 108 -20.90 -2.06 45.28
CA ARG A 108 -20.88 -3.53 45.27
C ARG A 108 -20.12 -4.01 44.03
N PRO A 109 -19.15 -4.93 44.18
CA PRO A 109 -18.35 -5.40 43.06
C PRO A 109 -19.32 -5.82 41.97
N ARG A 110 -19.20 -5.19 40.79
CA ARG A 110 -19.91 -5.67 39.61
C ARG A 110 -19.30 -7.03 39.30
N GLN A 111 -19.85 -8.07 39.91
CA GLN A 111 -19.48 -9.44 39.58
C GLN A 111 -19.84 -9.64 38.12
N LEU A 112 -18.83 -10.03 37.34
CA LEU A 112 -19.04 -10.72 36.09
C LEU A 112 -19.83 -11.98 36.45
N ILE A 113 -21.13 -11.96 36.16
CA ILE A 113 -21.98 -13.14 36.23
C ILE A 113 -21.94 -13.74 34.83
N TRP A 114 -21.39 -14.93 34.71
CA TRP A 114 -21.44 -15.68 33.47
C TRP A 114 -22.91 -15.92 33.08
N LEU A 115 -23.22 -15.87 31.79
CA LEU A 115 -24.58 -16.08 31.26
C LEU A 115 -25.13 -17.48 31.58
N ASP A 116 -24.24 -18.43 31.85
CA ASP A 116 -24.56 -19.78 32.29
C ASP A 116 -24.80 -19.86 33.82
N HIS A 117 -24.62 -18.77 34.58
CA HIS A 117 -24.71 -18.72 36.04
C HIS A 117 -23.86 -19.80 36.75
N ASP A 118 -22.64 -20.06 36.26
CA ASP A 118 -21.76 -21.13 36.75
C ASP A 118 -22.38 -22.55 36.64
N SER A 119 -23.40 -22.75 35.79
CA SER A 119 -23.98 -24.08 35.54
C SER A 119 -23.04 -25.04 34.81
N GLY A 120 -21.90 -24.53 34.30
CA GLY A 120 -20.95 -25.30 33.49
C GLY A 120 -21.47 -25.60 32.08
N ASP A 121 -22.62 -25.05 31.71
CA ASP A 121 -23.24 -25.21 30.41
C ASP A 121 -22.61 -24.25 29.39
N LYS A 122 -21.46 -24.67 28.85
CA LYS A 122 -20.66 -23.90 27.88
C LYS A 122 -21.46 -23.51 26.63
N LEU A 123 -22.52 -24.25 26.28
CA LEU A 123 -23.37 -23.93 25.13
C LEU A 123 -24.11 -22.60 25.30
N ARG A 124 -24.36 -22.14 26.54
CA ARG A 124 -24.97 -20.84 26.81
C ARG A 124 -23.98 -19.68 26.69
N LEU A 125 -22.68 -19.98 26.71
CA LEU A 125 -21.60 -19.04 26.45
C LEU A 125 -21.23 -19.02 24.96
N GLU A 126 -21.65 -20.03 24.20
CA GLU A 126 -21.46 -20.09 22.76
C GLU A 126 -22.50 -19.22 22.04
N LYS A 127 -22.02 -18.40 21.12
CA LYS A 127 -22.86 -17.58 20.27
C LYS A 127 -23.58 -18.51 19.28
N PRO A 128 -24.92 -18.56 19.24
CA PRO A 128 -25.61 -19.50 18.36
C PRO A 128 -25.25 -19.21 16.90
N ALA A 129 -25.09 -20.28 16.12
CA ALA A 129 -24.75 -20.18 14.70
C ALA A 129 -25.77 -19.28 13.98
N GLY A 130 -25.30 -18.16 13.41
CA GLY A 130 -26.15 -17.18 12.73
C GLY A 130 -26.61 -15.97 13.57
N ALA A 131 -26.22 -15.86 14.84
CA ALA A 131 -26.53 -14.67 15.66
C ALA A 131 -26.01 -13.34 15.06
N ASP A 132 -24.95 -13.40 14.25
CA ASP A 132 -24.43 -12.24 13.52
C ASP A 132 -25.32 -11.82 12.34
N ARG A 133 -26.04 -12.76 11.74
CA ARG A 133 -26.96 -12.49 10.63
C ARG A 133 -28.33 -12.02 11.13
N HIS A 134 -28.75 -12.42 12.34
CA HIS A 134 -30.09 -12.12 12.84
C HIS A 134 -30.29 -10.66 13.29
N ASN A 135 -29.24 -9.95 13.69
CA ASN A 135 -29.35 -8.53 14.11
C ASN A 135 -29.46 -7.54 12.92
N LEU A 136 -29.31 -7.99 11.68
CA LEU A 136 -29.38 -7.15 10.48
C LEU A 136 -30.69 -7.31 9.69
N ILE A 137 -31.46 -8.38 9.90
CA ILE A 137 -32.57 -8.76 9.00
C ILE A 137 -33.96 -8.39 9.56
N LEU A 138 -34.11 -8.23 10.87
CA LEU A 138 -35.39 -7.86 11.48
C LEU A 138 -35.22 -6.60 12.33
N GLY A 139 -35.64 -5.47 11.78
CA GLY A 139 -35.61 -4.14 12.44
C GLY A 139 -36.53 -3.98 13.65
N GLU A 140 -36.88 -5.07 14.35
CA GLU A 140 -37.66 -5.04 15.59
C GLU A 140 -36.95 -5.94 16.64
N PRO A 141 -36.60 -5.41 17.83
CA PRO A 141 -35.87 -6.17 18.83
C PRO A 141 -36.72 -7.32 19.40
N VAL A 142 -36.25 -8.55 19.25
CA VAL A 142 -36.85 -9.72 19.92
C VAL A 142 -36.59 -9.60 21.43
N PRO A 143 -37.61 -9.56 22.30
CA PRO A 143 -37.43 -9.25 23.73
C PRO A 143 -36.62 -10.26 24.54
N GLN A 144 -36.25 -11.41 23.97
CA GLN A 144 -35.74 -12.56 24.73
C GLN A 144 -34.39 -13.13 24.28
N ALA A 145 -33.72 -12.59 23.25
CA ALA A 145 -32.51 -13.24 22.71
C ALA A 145 -31.33 -12.32 22.34
N SER A 146 -31.31 -11.08 22.84
CA SER A 146 -30.14 -10.20 22.67
C SER A 146 -29.43 -10.00 24.02
N PRO A 147 -28.10 -10.13 24.11
CA PRO A 147 -27.35 -9.71 25.30
C PRO A 147 -27.32 -8.18 25.34
N ALA A 148 -28.42 -7.58 25.80
CA ALA A 148 -28.49 -6.15 26.02
C ALA A 148 -27.81 -5.84 27.37
N LEU A 149 -26.67 -5.15 27.33
CA LEU A 149 -26.18 -4.40 28.48
C LEU A 149 -27.25 -3.36 28.83
N ARG A 150 -28.11 -3.67 29.82
CA ARG A 150 -29.10 -2.73 30.33
C ARG A 150 -28.38 -1.64 31.13
N GLY A 151 -27.99 -0.56 30.46
CA GLY A 151 -27.72 0.71 31.12
C GLY A 151 -29.01 1.22 31.77
N VAL A 152 -29.04 1.26 33.10
CA VAL A 152 -30.15 1.85 33.88
C VAL A 152 -30.06 3.36 33.75
N LEU A 153 -30.59 3.90 32.64
CA LEU A 153 -30.82 5.34 32.46
C LEU A 153 -32.32 5.58 32.29
N LYS A 154 -32.87 6.21 33.34
CA LYS A 154 -34.27 6.56 33.53
C LYS A 154 -34.71 7.56 32.45
N LYS A 155 -35.48 7.11 31.45
CA LYS A 155 -36.07 7.97 30.41
C LYS A 155 -37.42 8.54 30.89
N ARG A 156 -37.50 9.87 31.00
CA ARG A 156 -38.74 10.65 31.24
C ARG A 156 -39.37 10.95 29.88
N GLY A 157 -40.68 10.74 29.74
CA GLY A 157 -41.40 10.67 28.47
C GLY A 157 -41.93 11.97 27.87
N GLY A 158 -42.66 11.81 26.76
CA GLY A 158 -43.43 12.81 26.00
C GLY A 158 -42.88 12.97 24.57
N GLY A 159 -43.66 12.97 23.48
CA GLY A 159 -45.09 12.90 23.25
C GLY A 159 -45.38 13.01 21.73
N ASN A 160 -46.58 12.59 21.33
CA ASN A 160 -47.24 12.64 20.02
C ASN A 160 -46.88 13.77 19.03
N ARG A 161 -46.88 13.45 17.71
CA ARG A 161 -47.82 13.98 16.70
C ARG A 161 -47.68 13.29 15.33
N GLY A 162 -48.81 13.15 14.64
CA GLY A 162 -49.06 12.34 13.44
C GLY A 162 -48.81 13.02 12.07
N PRO A 163 -49.44 12.51 10.98
CA PRO A 163 -48.89 12.53 9.60
C PRO A 163 -49.64 13.45 8.61
N ALA A 164 -48.99 13.81 7.50
CA ALA A 164 -49.55 14.31 6.22
C ALA A 164 -48.37 14.55 5.23
N LEU A 165 -48.24 13.91 4.05
CA LEU A 165 -48.95 14.01 2.76
C LEU A 165 -48.12 14.76 1.67
N ALA A 166 -48.15 14.19 0.46
CA ALA A 166 -48.06 14.80 -0.88
C ALA A 166 -46.71 14.86 -1.66
N GLN A 167 -46.67 14.00 -2.70
CA GLN A 167 -46.48 14.28 -4.15
C GLN A 167 -45.22 14.98 -4.71
N ALA A 168 -44.71 14.35 -5.79
CA ALA A 168 -43.63 14.73 -6.71
C ALA A 168 -44.03 15.90 -7.66
N PRO A 169 -43.17 16.47 -8.55
CA PRO A 169 -42.50 15.74 -9.66
C PRO A 169 -41.09 16.25 -10.09
N ALA A 170 -40.60 15.62 -11.15
CA ALA A 170 -39.28 15.65 -11.77
C ALA A 170 -38.85 16.97 -12.48
N ALA A 171 -37.54 17.18 -12.56
CA ALA A 171 -36.85 17.86 -13.67
C ALA A 171 -35.35 17.46 -13.70
N ALA A 172 -34.84 17.17 -14.91
CA ALA A 172 -33.44 16.89 -15.22
C ALA A 172 -32.80 18.11 -15.96
N PRO A 173 -31.55 18.04 -16.47
CA PRO A 173 -30.35 18.50 -15.78
C PRO A 173 -29.74 19.75 -16.44
N ALA A 174 -29.01 20.56 -15.66
CA ALA A 174 -28.18 21.65 -16.17
C ALA A 174 -26.69 21.30 -16.08
N SER A 175 -26.00 21.52 -17.19
CA SER A 175 -24.58 21.31 -17.43
C SER A 175 -23.70 22.13 -16.49
N VAL A 176 -22.76 21.47 -15.81
CA VAL A 176 -21.64 22.12 -15.11
C VAL A 176 -20.36 21.77 -15.86
N GLN A 177 -19.78 22.77 -16.51
CA GLN A 177 -18.40 22.72 -17.00
C GLN A 177 -17.46 22.79 -15.80
N ALA A 178 -16.61 21.77 -15.63
CA ALA A 178 -15.53 21.78 -14.65
C ALA A 178 -14.21 22.21 -15.33
N PRO A 179 -13.40 23.11 -14.73
CA PRO A 179 -12.03 23.31 -15.15
C PRO A 179 -11.09 22.47 -14.27
N SER A 180 -10.53 21.37 -14.80
CA SER A 180 -9.51 20.57 -14.12
C SER A 180 -8.15 20.67 -14.81
N GLN A 181 -7.33 21.63 -14.36
CA GLN A 181 -5.87 21.56 -14.50
C GLN A 181 -5.29 21.07 -13.17
N ALA A 182 -4.87 19.81 -13.10
CA ALA A 182 -3.96 19.33 -12.06
C ALA A 182 -2.53 19.68 -12.49
N ARG A 183 -1.84 20.49 -11.67
CA ARG A 183 -0.47 20.96 -11.91
C ARG A 183 0.50 19.99 -11.23
N ARG A 184 1.51 19.56 -11.99
CA ARG A 184 2.75 18.91 -11.52
C ARG A 184 3.46 19.82 -10.49
N LEU A 185 3.79 19.30 -9.32
CA LEU A 185 4.63 20.00 -8.34
C LEU A 185 6.10 19.63 -8.58
N ASP A 186 6.86 20.60 -9.05
CA ASP A 186 8.30 20.52 -9.25
C ASP A 186 9.02 20.41 -7.89
N MET A 187 9.77 19.31 -7.69
CA MET A 187 10.57 19.06 -6.49
C MET A 187 11.98 19.66 -6.57
N SER A 188 12.43 20.11 -7.75
CA SER A 188 13.79 20.64 -7.94
C SER A 188 13.98 22.00 -7.26
N ALA A 189 12.95 22.86 -7.29
CA ALA A 189 12.95 24.14 -6.58
C ALA A 189 13.09 23.99 -5.04
N TRP A 190 12.75 22.83 -4.48
CA TRP A 190 12.81 22.55 -3.04
C TRP A 190 14.18 22.07 -2.55
N GLU A 191 14.91 21.29 -3.37
CA GLU A 191 16.29 20.93 -3.06
C GLU A 191 17.20 22.16 -3.01
N GLN A 192 16.89 23.17 -3.84
CA GLN A 192 17.57 24.46 -3.86
C GLN A 192 17.29 25.28 -2.60
N ASP A 193 16.04 25.33 -2.12
CA ASP A 193 15.67 26.01 -0.88
C ASP A 193 16.26 25.33 0.37
N LEU A 194 16.40 24.01 0.36
CA LEU A 194 17.07 23.24 1.42
C LEU A 194 18.58 23.49 1.45
N ALA A 195 19.22 23.61 0.30
CA ALA A 195 20.64 23.97 0.20
C ALA A 195 20.90 25.38 0.74
N ASN A 196 20.02 26.35 0.40
CA ASN A 196 20.14 27.74 0.83
C ASN A 196 19.90 27.95 2.34
N ALA A 197 19.15 27.06 3.00
CA ALA A 197 18.95 27.10 4.47
C ALA A 197 20.14 26.50 5.26
N SER A 198 21.15 25.96 4.57
CA SER A 198 22.28 25.25 5.20
C SER A 198 23.62 25.98 5.12
N GLY A 199 23.72 27.07 4.36
CA GLY A 199 24.95 27.84 4.18
C GLY A 199 24.78 29.29 4.63
N ASP A 200 25.13 29.55 5.89
CA ASP A 200 25.61 30.85 6.38
C ASP A 200 25.86 30.69 7.88
N GLU A 201 27.13 30.61 8.28
CA GLU A 201 27.75 31.19 9.49
C GLU A 201 29.26 30.86 9.46
N ASP A 202 30.04 31.57 8.63
CA ASP A 202 31.47 31.80 8.89
C ASP A 202 31.57 33.13 9.65
N VAL A 203 31.58 33.04 10.98
CA VAL A 203 31.90 34.18 11.84
C VAL A 203 33.42 34.19 12.03
N GLU A 204 34.08 35.04 11.26
CA GLU A 204 35.48 35.41 11.47
C GLU A 204 35.64 36.09 12.83
N PHE A 205 36.51 35.55 13.68
CA PHE A 205 36.94 36.19 14.92
C PHE A 205 38.35 36.74 14.65
N GLU A 206 38.44 38.04 14.39
CA GLU A 206 39.71 38.77 14.34
C GLU A 206 40.38 38.72 15.73
N GLY A 207 41.68 38.43 15.72
CA GLY A 207 42.53 38.41 16.90
C GLY A 207 43.00 39.81 17.28
N ASP A 208 43.21 40.00 18.58
CA ASP A 208 43.95 41.14 19.11
C ASP A 208 45.02 40.67 20.13
N ASP A 209 46.14 41.38 20.09
CA ASP A 209 47.49 41.11 20.57
C ASP A 209 47.75 41.16 22.10
N MET A 210 48.66 40.26 22.55
CA MET A 210 49.75 40.45 23.56
C MET A 210 49.44 40.76 25.06
N PRO A 211 50.40 40.63 26.03
CA PRO A 211 51.68 39.90 26.07
C PRO A 211 51.93 39.04 27.35
N ALA A 212 53.06 38.35 27.33
CA ALA A 212 53.65 37.44 28.31
C ALA A 212 54.01 37.98 29.72
N ARG A 213 54.01 37.06 30.71
CA ARG A 213 54.83 36.94 31.95
C ARG A 213 54.51 35.53 32.49
N GLY A 214 55.39 34.58 32.78
CA GLY A 214 56.70 34.62 33.41
C GLY A 214 56.61 33.88 34.76
N ILE A 215 57.57 32.99 35.04
CA ILE A 215 57.99 32.46 36.37
C ILE A 215 57.46 31.06 36.79
N GLY A 216 58.40 30.11 36.89
CA GLY A 216 58.65 29.35 38.14
C GLY A 216 58.04 27.96 38.36
N LYS A 217 58.87 26.91 38.27
CA LYS A 217 58.82 25.71 39.15
C LYS A 217 59.04 26.16 40.62
N PRO A 218 58.67 25.44 41.71
CA PRO A 218 58.88 23.98 41.89
C PRO A 218 57.94 23.19 42.87
N SER A 219 58.19 21.88 42.96
CA SER A 219 58.14 20.95 44.12
C SER A 219 56.82 20.64 44.89
N SER A 220 56.60 19.32 45.06
CA SER A 220 55.74 18.51 45.98
C SER A 220 55.57 19.02 47.44
N PRO A 221 54.76 18.42 48.37
CA PRO A 221 54.11 17.09 48.38
C PRO A 221 52.69 16.98 49.04
N ARG A 222 52.13 15.74 49.00
CA ARG A 222 51.19 15.06 49.94
C ARG A 222 50.07 15.86 50.65
N HIS A 223 48.82 15.42 50.47
CA HIS A 223 48.01 14.84 51.55
C HIS A 223 46.76 14.14 50.99
N GLU A 224 46.62 12.86 51.34
CA GLU A 224 45.41 12.06 51.14
C GLU A 224 44.28 12.57 52.05
N ALA A 225 43.10 12.75 51.48
CA ALA A 225 41.84 12.81 52.21
C ALA A 225 40.79 12.00 51.44
N ARG A 226 40.34 10.90 52.05
CA ARG A 226 39.19 10.10 51.61
C ARG A 226 37.88 10.88 51.79
N PRO A 227 36.90 10.73 50.90
CA PRO A 227 35.50 10.79 51.26
C PRO A 227 34.86 9.37 51.26
N PRO A 228 33.79 9.16 52.05
CA PRO A 228 33.27 7.84 52.38
C PRO A 228 32.32 7.25 51.32
N ASP A 229 32.33 5.92 51.29
CA ASP A 229 31.43 5.02 50.57
C ASP A 229 29.95 5.30 50.84
N ILE A 230 29.17 5.63 49.80
CA ILE A 230 27.76 5.24 49.69
C ILE A 230 27.42 5.00 48.21
N PHE A 231 27.59 3.76 47.73
CA PHE A 231 26.80 3.23 46.60
C PHE A 231 26.32 1.82 46.95
N ARG A 232 25.04 1.70 47.33
CA ARG A 232 24.34 0.41 47.36
C ARG A 232 23.93 0.07 45.93
N VAL A 233 24.56 -0.95 45.35
CA VAL A 233 24.12 -1.60 44.11
C VAL A 233 22.92 -2.48 44.44
N TYR A 234 21.71 -2.11 43.98
CA TYR A 234 20.58 -3.02 43.96
C TYR A 234 20.65 -3.87 42.70
N GLN A 235 20.99 -5.15 42.87
CA GLN A 235 20.92 -6.15 41.81
C GLN A 235 19.46 -6.60 41.66
N TRP A 236 18.78 -6.11 40.63
CA TRP A 236 17.46 -6.60 40.24
C TRP A 236 17.62 -7.97 39.56
N ARG A 237 17.19 -9.05 40.23
CA ARG A 237 17.01 -10.35 39.57
C ARG A 237 15.72 -10.30 38.77
N VAL A 238 15.84 -10.39 37.44
CA VAL A 238 14.72 -10.65 36.54
C VAL A 238 14.28 -12.10 36.78
N PRO A 239 13.02 -12.38 37.16
CA PRO A 239 12.54 -13.75 37.24
C PRO A 239 12.51 -14.38 35.84
N ASN A 240 12.91 -15.65 35.75
CA ASN A 240 12.90 -16.42 34.51
C ASN A 240 11.51 -16.35 33.85
N PRO A 241 11.42 -16.14 32.52
CA PRO A 241 10.14 -16.09 31.83
C PRO A 241 9.44 -17.44 31.99
N VAL A 242 8.24 -17.40 32.56
CA VAL A 242 7.34 -18.55 32.61
C VAL A 242 6.88 -18.81 31.17
N PRO A 243 7.01 -20.05 30.64
CA PRO A 243 6.56 -20.36 29.29
C PRO A 243 5.05 -20.15 29.21
N VAL A 244 4.63 -19.21 28.38
CA VAL A 244 3.22 -18.98 28.06
C VAL A 244 2.75 -20.16 27.20
N ILE A 245 1.98 -21.07 27.81
CA ILE A 245 1.32 -22.16 27.09
C ILE A 245 0.18 -21.52 26.28
N MET A 246 0.43 -21.27 24.99
CA MET A 246 -0.58 -20.80 24.04
C MET A 246 -1.66 -21.89 23.87
N PRO A 247 -2.96 -21.53 23.93
CA PRO A 247 -4.03 -22.50 23.74
C PRO A 247 -3.99 -23.09 22.31
N PRO A 248 -4.30 -24.39 22.13
CA PRO A 248 -4.16 -25.11 20.86
C PRO A 248 -4.98 -24.55 19.69
N PHE A 249 -5.95 -23.66 19.96
CA PHE A 249 -6.74 -22.99 18.93
C PHE A 249 -5.98 -21.90 18.16
N VAL A 250 -5.04 -21.18 18.81
CA VAL A 250 -4.29 -20.10 18.15
C VAL A 250 -3.22 -20.68 17.22
N THR A 251 -2.65 -21.83 17.58
CA THR A 251 -1.68 -22.56 16.74
C THR A 251 -2.34 -23.08 15.46
N SER A 252 -3.59 -23.55 15.52
CA SER A 252 -4.36 -24.02 14.36
C SER A 252 -4.55 -22.93 13.29
N LEU A 253 -4.93 -21.70 13.69
CA LEU A 253 -5.16 -20.61 12.74
C LEU A 253 -3.83 -20.14 12.12
N ALA A 254 -2.79 -19.94 12.92
CA ALA A 254 -1.48 -19.54 12.42
C ALA A 254 -0.85 -20.60 11.49
N GLN A 255 -1.03 -21.89 11.82
CA GLN A 255 -0.53 -23.01 11.02
C GLN A 255 -1.37 -23.21 9.73
N ARG A 256 -2.66 -22.84 9.75
CA ARG A 256 -3.50 -22.75 8.54
C ARG A 256 -3.13 -21.57 7.66
N MET A 257 -2.73 -20.42 8.23
CA MET A 257 -2.26 -19.26 7.46
C MET A 257 -0.91 -19.48 6.77
N THR A 258 -0.13 -20.47 7.21
CA THR A 258 1.12 -20.88 6.56
C THR A 258 0.95 -21.97 5.50
N ALA A 259 -0.21 -22.63 5.45
CA ALA A 259 -0.46 -23.65 4.43
C ALA A 259 -0.49 -22.99 3.05
N SER A 260 0.25 -23.55 2.08
CA SER A 260 0.21 -23.10 0.69
C SER A 260 -1.22 -23.17 0.17
N LEU A 261 -1.72 -22.05 -0.35
CA LEU A 261 -2.99 -22.04 -1.05
C LEU A 261 -2.88 -22.95 -2.28
N PRO A 262 -3.69 -24.02 -2.39
CA PRO A 262 -3.73 -24.85 -3.58
C PRO A 262 -4.33 -24.05 -4.74
N GLY A 263 -3.85 -24.31 -5.94
CA GLY A 263 -4.33 -23.61 -7.12
C GLY A 263 -3.45 -23.82 -8.33
N THR A 264 -3.96 -23.34 -9.46
CA THR A 264 -3.29 -23.40 -10.76
C THR A 264 -3.19 -22.00 -11.32
N ILE A 265 -2.01 -21.67 -11.85
CA ILE A 265 -1.72 -20.40 -12.52
C ILE A 265 -1.45 -20.66 -14.00
N PHE A 266 -2.09 -19.87 -14.86
CA PHE A 266 -1.97 -19.94 -16.31
C PHE A 266 -1.25 -18.69 -16.80
N PHE A 267 0.01 -18.84 -17.22
CA PHE A 267 0.78 -17.76 -17.80
C PHE A 267 0.53 -17.66 -19.31
N ILE A 268 0.22 -16.46 -19.78
CA ILE A 268 -0.10 -16.16 -21.17
C ILE A 268 0.79 -15.03 -21.65
N ARG A 269 1.54 -15.27 -22.73
CA ARG A 269 2.23 -14.20 -23.45
C ARG A 269 1.22 -13.42 -24.30
N HIS A 270 1.34 -12.10 -24.35
CA HIS A 270 0.51 -11.27 -25.23
C HIS A 270 0.55 -11.70 -26.72
N GLY A 271 -0.48 -11.33 -27.47
CA GLY A 271 -0.55 -11.51 -28.93
C GLY A 271 0.45 -10.62 -29.69
N GLN A 272 0.56 -10.80 -31.01
CA GLN A 272 1.44 -9.95 -31.82
C GLN A 272 1.06 -8.47 -31.69
N SER A 273 2.02 -7.62 -31.29
CA SER A 273 1.84 -6.17 -31.25
C SER A 273 2.20 -5.49 -32.57
N GLU A 274 1.78 -4.24 -32.75
CA GLU A 274 2.17 -3.40 -33.89
C GLU A 274 3.69 -3.27 -34.02
N VAL A 275 4.43 -3.14 -32.91
CA VAL A 275 5.90 -3.15 -32.93
C VAL A 275 6.46 -4.51 -33.38
N ASN A 276 5.86 -5.62 -32.97
CA ASN A 276 6.30 -6.94 -33.46
C ASN A 276 6.04 -7.09 -34.95
N ARG A 277 4.88 -6.64 -35.46
CA ARG A 277 4.57 -6.66 -36.89
C ARG A 277 5.62 -5.87 -37.69
N ALA A 278 5.92 -4.64 -37.27
CA ALA A 278 6.95 -3.81 -37.89
C ALA A 278 8.34 -4.48 -37.86
N CYS A 279 8.68 -5.20 -36.79
CA CYS A 279 9.92 -5.98 -36.74
C CYS A 279 9.92 -7.23 -37.65
N TYR A 280 8.75 -7.79 -38.01
CA TYR A 280 8.64 -8.93 -38.92
C TYR A 280 8.61 -8.53 -40.39
N GLU A 281 8.21 -7.30 -40.71
CA GLU A 281 8.26 -6.75 -42.07
C GLU A 281 9.69 -6.50 -42.55
N LEU A 282 10.65 -6.40 -41.61
CA LEU A 282 12.07 -6.31 -41.91
C LEU A 282 12.70 -7.71 -41.99
N ASP A 283 13.72 -7.85 -42.84
CA ASP A 283 14.50 -9.08 -42.93
C ASP A 283 15.11 -9.42 -41.55
N HIS A 284 15.21 -10.71 -41.23
CA HIS A 284 15.81 -11.17 -39.98
C HIS A 284 17.28 -10.71 -39.83
N CYS A 285 17.96 -10.47 -40.96
CA CYS A 285 19.32 -9.96 -41.01
C CYS A 285 19.41 -8.42 -41.10
N ASP A 286 18.30 -7.68 -41.13
CA ASP A 286 18.34 -6.21 -41.21
C ASP A 286 18.77 -5.61 -39.85
N PRO A 287 19.91 -4.88 -39.78
CA PRO A 287 20.36 -4.24 -38.54
C PRO A 287 19.40 -3.17 -38.01
N LYS A 288 18.43 -2.71 -38.81
CA LYS A 288 17.38 -1.78 -38.39
C LYS A 288 16.27 -2.45 -37.59
N ARG A 289 16.17 -3.78 -37.62
CA ARG A 289 15.10 -4.53 -36.95
C ARG A 289 15.03 -4.22 -35.45
N ASP A 290 16.17 -4.16 -34.78
CA ASP A 290 16.23 -3.86 -33.36
C ASP A 290 15.90 -2.40 -33.06
N ARG A 291 16.22 -1.49 -33.98
CA ARG A 291 15.90 -0.05 -33.85
C ARG A 291 14.39 0.23 -33.86
N VAL A 292 13.57 -0.69 -34.33
CA VAL A 292 12.10 -0.55 -34.36
C VAL A 292 11.54 -0.45 -32.93
N TYR A 293 12.06 -1.22 -31.96
CA TYR A 293 11.59 -1.23 -30.58
C TYR A 293 11.80 0.10 -29.83
N TYR A 294 12.71 0.93 -30.31
CA TYR A 294 13.07 2.21 -29.71
C TYR A 294 12.31 3.40 -30.31
N ARG A 295 11.51 3.17 -31.36
CA ARG A 295 10.84 4.30 -32.03
C ARG A 295 9.66 4.81 -31.19
N PRO A 296 9.53 6.14 -31.00
CA PRO A 296 8.46 6.70 -30.18
C PRO A 296 7.04 6.36 -30.63
N GLU A 297 6.83 6.07 -31.93
CA GLU A 297 5.50 5.66 -32.43
C GLU A 297 5.00 4.33 -31.86
N PHE A 298 5.90 3.51 -31.30
CA PHE A 298 5.56 2.24 -30.67
C PHE A 298 5.44 2.32 -29.15
N LEU A 299 5.47 3.54 -28.58
CA LEU A 299 5.20 3.74 -27.16
C LEU A 299 3.86 3.08 -26.79
N ASP A 300 3.91 2.16 -25.83
CA ASP A 300 2.76 1.37 -25.38
C ASP A 300 1.98 0.69 -26.52
N SER A 301 2.73 0.06 -27.44
CA SER A 301 2.19 -0.56 -28.64
C SER A 301 0.97 -1.45 -28.37
N ARG A 302 -0.07 -1.24 -29.18
CA ARG A 302 -1.28 -2.08 -29.25
C ARG A 302 -1.05 -3.39 -29.97
N LEU A 303 -2.02 -4.29 -29.91
CA LEU A 303 -2.09 -5.51 -30.72
C LEU A 303 -2.32 -5.17 -32.20
N SER A 304 -1.62 -5.92 -33.06
CA SER A 304 -1.95 -5.98 -34.48
C SER A 304 -3.22 -6.79 -34.71
N ASP A 305 -3.78 -6.74 -35.93
CA ASP A 305 -4.95 -7.56 -36.26
C ASP A 305 -4.66 -9.07 -36.15
N VAL A 306 -3.43 -9.49 -36.47
CA VAL A 306 -2.97 -10.86 -36.22
C VAL A 306 -2.92 -11.15 -34.72
N GLY A 307 -2.43 -10.21 -33.91
CA GLY A 307 -2.41 -10.35 -32.45
C GLY A 307 -3.80 -10.43 -31.82
N LYS A 308 -4.77 -9.68 -32.33
CA LYS A 308 -6.18 -9.76 -31.91
C LYS A 308 -6.79 -11.12 -32.27
N ALA A 309 -6.50 -11.65 -33.47
CA ALA A 309 -6.93 -12.99 -33.86
C ALA A 309 -6.29 -14.08 -32.99
N GLN A 310 -5.00 -13.95 -32.66
CA GLN A 310 -4.31 -14.84 -31.71
C GLN A 310 -4.96 -14.78 -30.33
N ALA A 311 -5.26 -13.58 -29.82
CA ALA A 311 -5.93 -13.41 -28.54
C ALA A 311 -7.34 -14.03 -28.55
N ALA A 312 -8.13 -13.81 -29.61
CA ALA A 312 -9.46 -14.41 -29.73
C ALA A 312 -9.44 -15.94 -29.72
N ALA A 313 -8.39 -16.56 -30.26
CA ALA A 313 -8.22 -18.01 -30.22
C ALA A 313 -8.00 -18.57 -28.80
N LEU A 314 -7.65 -17.74 -27.81
CA LEU A 314 -7.61 -18.17 -26.40
C LEU A 314 -8.99 -18.58 -25.88
N GLN A 315 -10.07 -18.04 -26.46
CA GLN A 315 -11.43 -18.38 -26.05
C GLN A 315 -11.74 -19.87 -26.26
N SER A 316 -11.16 -20.56 -27.25
CA SER A 316 -11.38 -22.01 -27.37
C SER A 316 -10.63 -22.81 -26.30
N GLN A 317 -9.55 -22.26 -25.73
CA GLN A 317 -8.77 -22.92 -24.69
C GLN A 317 -9.45 -22.78 -23.31
N PHE A 318 -10.04 -21.61 -23.03
CA PHE A 318 -10.69 -21.32 -21.74
C PHE A 318 -12.22 -21.38 -21.78
N GLY A 319 -12.84 -21.36 -22.96
CA GLY A 319 -14.28 -21.20 -23.15
C GLY A 319 -15.09 -22.50 -23.27
N ALA A 320 -14.48 -23.68 -23.08
CA ALA A 320 -15.19 -24.97 -23.12
C ALA A 320 -16.17 -25.20 -21.94
N GLY A 321 -16.55 -24.14 -21.21
CA GLY A 321 -17.60 -24.14 -20.18
C GLY A 321 -17.20 -24.73 -18.82
N CYS A 322 -16.05 -25.37 -18.70
CA CYS A 322 -15.58 -25.96 -17.45
C CYS A 322 -14.56 -25.10 -16.69
N PHE A 323 -13.95 -24.13 -17.35
CA PHE A 323 -12.95 -23.27 -16.72
C PHE A 323 -13.59 -21.98 -16.21
N GLN A 324 -13.36 -21.69 -14.93
CA GLN A 324 -13.70 -20.42 -14.31
C GLN A 324 -12.45 -19.89 -13.62
N ALA A 325 -11.91 -18.78 -14.14
CA ALA A 325 -10.87 -18.03 -13.47
C ALA A 325 -11.46 -17.34 -12.23
N ASP A 326 -10.69 -17.32 -11.15
CA ASP A 326 -10.94 -16.49 -9.98
C ASP A 326 -10.29 -15.11 -10.14
N PHE A 327 -9.12 -15.08 -10.78
CA PHE A 327 -8.35 -13.87 -10.99
C PHE A 327 -7.81 -13.79 -12.41
N VAL A 328 -7.82 -12.58 -12.96
CA VAL A 328 -7.08 -12.23 -14.18
C VAL A 328 -6.12 -11.11 -13.84
N LEU A 329 -4.84 -11.45 -13.75
CA LEU A 329 -3.76 -10.52 -13.47
C LEU A 329 -3.11 -10.13 -14.79
N VAL A 330 -2.96 -8.83 -15.04
CA VAL A 330 -2.55 -8.35 -16.35
C VAL A 330 -1.50 -7.25 -16.23
N SER A 331 -0.52 -7.25 -17.13
CA SER A 331 0.41 -6.14 -17.27
C SER A 331 -0.32 -4.85 -17.67
N THR A 332 0.18 -3.70 -17.21
CA THR A 332 -0.38 -2.38 -17.54
C THR A 332 -0.14 -1.92 -19.00
N LEU A 333 0.56 -2.69 -19.84
CA LEU A 333 0.82 -2.37 -21.25
C LEU A 333 -0.36 -2.77 -22.16
N TYR A 334 -0.70 -1.93 -23.15
CA TYR A 334 -1.89 -2.08 -24.01
C TYR A 334 -1.99 -3.47 -24.65
N ARG A 335 -0.91 -3.98 -25.22
CA ARG A 335 -0.91 -5.31 -25.86
C ARG A 335 -1.33 -6.45 -24.90
N SER A 336 -0.96 -6.38 -23.62
CA SER A 336 -1.35 -7.39 -22.63
C SER A 336 -2.80 -7.18 -22.19
N LEU A 337 -3.21 -5.93 -21.95
CA LEU A 337 -4.60 -5.57 -21.64
C LEU A 337 -5.55 -6.04 -22.75
N GLU A 338 -5.26 -5.70 -24.01
CA GLU A 338 -6.05 -6.13 -25.16
C GLU A 338 -6.04 -7.65 -25.33
N THR A 339 -4.90 -8.33 -25.09
CA THR A 339 -4.85 -9.80 -25.15
C THR A 339 -5.78 -10.42 -24.12
N ALA A 340 -5.72 -9.96 -22.87
CA ALA A 340 -6.54 -10.47 -21.79
C ALA A 340 -8.03 -10.20 -22.06
N THR A 341 -8.39 -8.96 -22.38
CA THR A 341 -9.78 -8.56 -22.62
C THR A 341 -10.40 -9.31 -23.81
N ILE A 342 -9.67 -9.50 -24.91
CA ILE A 342 -10.17 -10.24 -26.09
C ILE A 342 -10.23 -11.74 -25.79
N GLY A 343 -9.16 -12.31 -25.24
CA GLY A 343 -9.04 -13.76 -25.08
C GLY A 343 -9.90 -14.35 -23.96
N LEU A 344 -10.28 -13.53 -22.98
CA LEU A 344 -11.07 -13.94 -21.82
C LEU A 344 -12.39 -13.16 -21.73
N SER A 345 -12.89 -12.62 -22.85
CA SER A 345 -14.09 -11.78 -22.88
C SER A 345 -15.33 -12.48 -22.30
N THR A 346 -15.45 -13.79 -22.50
CA THR A 346 -16.53 -14.62 -21.94
C THR A 346 -16.58 -14.56 -20.41
N HIS A 347 -15.44 -14.38 -19.74
CA HIS A 347 -15.37 -14.22 -18.29
C HIS A 347 -15.78 -12.83 -17.81
N ILE A 348 -15.63 -11.80 -18.66
CA ILE A 348 -16.07 -10.43 -18.34
C ILE A 348 -17.60 -10.37 -18.30
N ASP A 349 -18.25 -10.91 -19.33
CA ASP A 349 -19.70 -10.82 -19.47
C ASP A 349 -20.43 -11.64 -18.39
N ASN A 350 -19.92 -12.84 -18.10
CA ASN A 350 -20.47 -13.71 -17.04
C ASN A 350 -20.34 -13.07 -15.64
N GLY A 351 -19.27 -12.32 -15.40
CA GLY A 351 -19.01 -11.70 -14.12
C GLY A 351 -19.96 -10.57 -13.74
N LYS A 352 -20.37 -9.75 -14.72
CA LYS A 352 -21.28 -8.63 -14.49
C LYS A 352 -22.70 -9.06 -14.18
N ALA A 353 -23.15 -10.19 -14.72
CA ALA A 353 -24.52 -10.65 -14.54
C ALA A 353 -24.79 -11.18 -13.11
N ASN A 354 -23.81 -11.89 -12.53
CA ASN A 354 -24.01 -12.63 -11.27
C ASN A 354 -23.19 -12.10 -10.09
N GLY A 355 -22.26 -11.15 -10.31
CA GLY A 355 -21.32 -10.71 -9.27
C GLY A 355 -20.21 -11.71 -8.97
N ASP A 356 -20.25 -12.91 -9.58
CA ASP A 356 -19.30 -14.01 -9.38
C ASP A 356 -18.19 -14.08 -10.45
N GLY A 357 -17.89 -12.95 -11.09
CA GLY A 357 -16.83 -12.86 -12.09
C GLY A 357 -15.43 -12.95 -11.50
N PRO A 358 -14.40 -13.29 -12.30
CA PRO A 358 -13.03 -13.12 -11.85
C PRO A 358 -12.75 -11.67 -11.50
N ALA A 359 -11.88 -11.46 -10.51
CA ALA A 359 -11.31 -10.15 -10.25
C ALA A 359 -10.21 -9.87 -11.28
N TRP A 360 -10.34 -8.77 -12.03
CA TRP A 360 -9.35 -8.32 -13.00
C TRP A 360 -8.48 -7.25 -12.37
N ILE A 361 -7.16 -7.48 -12.30
CA ILE A 361 -6.22 -6.62 -11.57
C ILE A 361 -5.02 -6.35 -12.47
N ALA A 362 -4.73 -5.06 -12.69
CA ALA A 362 -3.51 -4.67 -13.37
C ALA A 362 -2.35 -4.60 -12.37
N LEU A 363 -1.16 -5.05 -12.79
CA LEU A 363 0.06 -5.03 -11.99
C LEU A 363 1.20 -4.41 -12.81
N ASP A 364 1.86 -3.38 -12.26
CA ASP A 364 3.09 -2.85 -12.89
C ASP A 364 4.25 -3.86 -12.79
N SER A 365 4.24 -4.74 -11.78
CA SER A 365 5.22 -5.82 -11.62
C SER A 365 5.22 -6.82 -12.79
N LEU A 366 4.13 -6.92 -13.57
CA LEU A 366 4.00 -7.82 -14.73
C LEU A 366 4.47 -7.21 -16.06
N ARG A 367 5.04 -6.01 -16.08
CA ARG A 367 5.50 -5.36 -17.33
C ARG A 367 6.69 -6.04 -17.97
N GLU A 368 6.86 -5.80 -19.27
CA GLU A 368 8.04 -6.26 -19.99
C GLU A 368 9.30 -5.58 -19.48
N SER A 369 10.40 -6.31 -19.53
CA SER A 369 11.73 -5.76 -19.23
C SER A 369 12.36 -5.15 -20.47
N ASP A 370 13.13 -4.08 -20.30
CA ASP A 370 14.06 -3.62 -21.34
C ASP A 370 15.25 -4.57 -21.53
N GLU A 371 15.52 -5.40 -20.52
CA GLU A 371 16.59 -6.37 -20.57
C GLU A 371 16.41 -7.36 -21.72
N GLU A 372 17.52 -7.69 -22.38
CA GLU A 372 17.59 -8.80 -23.31
C GLU A 372 18.47 -9.87 -22.69
N ALA A 373 17.91 -11.07 -22.53
CA ALA A 373 18.66 -12.25 -22.10
C ALA A 373 18.73 -13.25 -23.26
N PRO A 374 19.91 -13.52 -23.84
CA PRO A 374 21.20 -12.87 -23.60
C PRO A 374 21.29 -11.44 -24.19
N PRO A 375 22.18 -10.57 -23.68
CA PRO A 375 22.35 -9.22 -24.21
C PRO A 375 22.78 -9.29 -25.69
N ARG A 376 22.05 -8.62 -26.59
CA ARG A 376 22.46 -8.58 -28.01
C ARG A 376 23.75 -7.79 -28.16
N GLN A 377 24.74 -8.41 -28.81
CA GLN A 377 26.00 -7.76 -29.13
C GLN A 377 25.75 -6.54 -30.03
N GLY A 378 26.03 -5.33 -29.53
CA GLY A 378 25.87 -4.08 -30.28
C GLY A 378 24.49 -3.41 -30.17
N ALA A 379 23.58 -3.91 -29.32
CA ALA A 379 22.41 -3.13 -28.94
C ALA A 379 22.87 -1.87 -28.18
N ASP A 380 22.26 -0.73 -28.47
CA ASP A 380 22.47 0.50 -27.71
C ASP A 380 21.75 0.34 -26.36
N ILE A 381 22.38 -0.41 -25.44
CA ILE A 381 21.85 -0.86 -24.14
C ILE A 381 21.30 0.29 -23.28
N ARG A 382 21.61 1.54 -23.62
CA ARG A 382 21.25 2.72 -22.82
C ARG A 382 19.89 3.31 -23.15
N ALA A 383 19.32 3.03 -24.32
CA ALA A 383 18.03 3.58 -24.67
C ALA A 383 16.91 2.68 -24.11
N PRO A 384 15.88 3.23 -23.46
CA PRO A 384 14.67 2.47 -23.12
C PRO A 384 13.91 2.06 -24.39
N LYS A 385 13.35 0.84 -24.44
CA LYS A 385 12.51 0.42 -25.58
C LYS A 385 11.14 1.04 -25.42
N ALA A 386 10.78 1.99 -26.28
CA ALA A 386 9.50 2.71 -26.22
C ALA A 386 8.29 1.79 -25.98
N CYS A 387 8.25 0.61 -26.61
CA CYS A 387 7.14 -0.34 -26.44
C CYS A 387 7.03 -0.94 -25.03
N ASN A 388 8.07 -0.93 -24.23
CA ASN A 388 8.04 -1.42 -22.84
C ASN A 388 7.56 -0.36 -21.85
N HIS A 389 7.44 0.89 -22.31
CA HIS A 389 6.90 2.01 -21.56
C HIS A 389 5.43 2.25 -21.87
N ARG A 390 4.77 2.91 -20.93
CA ARG A 390 3.39 3.37 -21.07
C ARG A 390 3.30 4.86 -20.80
N ARG A 391 2.21 5.46 -21.27
CA ARG A 391 1.83 6.79 -20.80
C ARG A 391 1.11 6.66 -19.45
N SER A 392 0.72 7.81 -18.90
CA SER A 392 -0.10 7.88 -17.69
C SER A 392 -1.39 7.05 -17.87
N LEU A 393 -1.80 6.33 -16.81
CA LEU A 393 -3.02 5.52 -16.84
C LEU A 393 -4.27 6.40 -16.99
N THR A 394 -4.25 7.59 -16.40
CA THR A 394 -5.34 8.57 -16.46
C THR A 394 -5.39 9.32 -17.78
N GLU A 395 -4.24 9.72 -18.34
CA GLU A 395 -4.19 10.50 -19.59
C GLU A 395 -4.59 9.69 -20.83
N ASP A 396 -4.31 8.38 -20.84
CA ASP A 396 -4.55 7.52 -22.01
C ASP A 396 -5.98 6.97 -22.13
N GLY A 397 -6.86 7.29 -21.19
CA GLY A 397 -8.20 6.73 -21.17
C GLY A 397 -8.21 5.20 -20.98
N LYS A 398 -7.14 4.61 -20.42
CA LYS A 398 -7.08 3.16 -20.11
C LYS A 398 -8.17 2.74 -19.14
N PHE A 399 -8.46 3.56 -18.13
CA PHE A 399 -9.60 3.34 -17.23
C PHE A 399 -10.93 3.25 -17.99
N THR A 400 -11.09 3.99 -19.08
CA THR A 400 -12.29 3.94 -19.91
C THR A 400 -12.29 2.71 -20.82
N ALA A 401 -11.17 2.44 -21.51
CA ALA A 401 -11.03 1.31 -22.43
C ALA A 401 -11.11 -0.05 -21.71
N PHE A 402 -10.60 -0.12 -20.48
CA PHE A 402 -10.48 -1.32 -19.67
C PHE A 402 -11.17 -1.13 -18.31
N GLY A 403 -12.36 -0.52 -18.28
CA GLY A 403 -13.06 -0.23 -17.02
C GLY A 403 -13.49 -1.45 -16.18
N HIS A 404 -13.25 -2.67 -16.67
CA HIS A 404 -13.41 -3.91 -15.92
C HIS A 404 -12.14 -4.31 -15.14
N VAL A 405 -11.00 -3.66 -15.39
CA VAL A 405 -9.70 -3.95 -14.76
C VAL A 405 -9.42 -2.94 -13.64
N ASP A 406 -9.03 -3.42 -12.46
CA ASP A 406 -8.62 -2.55 -11.35
C ASP A 406 -7.14 -2.16 -11.47
N PHE A 407 -6.89 -0.87 -11.67
CA PHE A 407 -5.54 -0.28 -11.72
C PHE A 407 -5.13 0.40 -10.40
N ARG A 408 -6.00 0.46 -9.39
CA ARG A 408 -5.79 1.36 -8.23
C ARG A 408 -4.88 0.78 -7.16
N ARG A 409 -4.75 -0.55 -7.08
CA ARG A 409 -4.11 -1.23 -5.94
C ARG A 409 -2.61 -1.44 -6.13
N PHE A 410 -2.17 -1.70 -7.36
CA PHE A 410 -0.79 -2.15 -7.65
C PHE A 410 -0.17 -1.44 -8.86
N CYS A 411 -0.69 -0.27 -9.22
CA CYS A 411 -0.14 0.55 -10.29
C CYS A 411 0.04 1.99 -9.82
N SER A 412 1.09 2.65 -10.29
CA SER A 412 1.24 4.10 -10.21
C SER A 412 0.63 4.75 -11.45
N ASP A 413 0.16 6.00 -11.37
CA ASP A 413 -0.26 6.69 -12.60
C ASP A 413 0.95 6.98 -13.49
N GLU A 414 2.03 7.52 -12.90
CA GLU A 414 3.28 7.78 -13.59
C GLU A 414 3.99 6.47 -14.00
N ASP A 415 4.60 6.47 -15.19
CA ASP A 415 5.51 5.41 -15.60
C ASP A 415 6.88 5.63 -14.95
N THR A 416 7.11 4.95 -13.84
CA THR A 416 8.39 5.00 -13.12
C THR A 416 9.35 3.88 -13.50
N MET A 417 8.96 3.01 -14.44
CA MET A 417 9.77 1.86 -14.81
C MET A 417 10.83 2.33 -15.82
N GLY A 418 12.09 2.30 -15.39
CA GLY A 418 13.23 2.47 -16.27
C GLY A 418 13.72 1.13 -16.82
N SER A 419 14.84 1.18 -17.52
CA SER A 419 15.59 -0.04 -17.83
C SER A 419 16.12 -0.67 -16.53
N GLU A 420 16.12 -1.99 -16.47
CA GLU A 420 16.46 -2.74 -15.26
C GLU A 420 17.49 -3.84 -15.57
N THR A 421 18.26 -4.25 -14.57
CA THR A 421 19.19 -5.41 -14.67
C THR A 421 18.49 -6.74 -14.41
N THR A 422 19.16 -7.87 -14.66
CA THR A 422 18.63 -9.21 -14.34
C THR A 422 18.26 -9.34 -12.87
N GLU A 423 19.06 -8.76 -11.98
CA GLU A 423 18.81 -8.76 -10.54
C GLU A 423 17.58 -7.92 -10.18
N GLU A 424 17.40 -6.76 -10.80
CA GLU A 424 16.24 -5.89 -10.61
C GLU A 424 14.96 -6.54 -11.18
N LEU A 425 15.03 -7.14 -12.37
CA LEU A 425 13.94 -7.94 -12.93
C LEU A 425 13.60 -9.13 -12.02
N THR A 426 14.60 -9.81 -11.47
CA THR A 426 14.40 -10.90 -10.49
C THR A 426 13.70 -10.37 -9.24
N ALA A 427 14.13 -9.22 -8.70
CA ALA A 427 13.47 -8.59 -7.56
C ALA A 427 12.01 -8.21 -7.88
N ARG A 428 11.72 -7.78 -9.11
CA ARG A 428 10.37 -7.48 -9.60
C ARG A 428 9.50 -8.73 -9.78
N VAL A 429 10.08 -9.84 -10.24
CA VAL A 429 9.40 -11.15 -10.23
C VAL A 429 9.05 -11.58 -8.80
N MET A 430 9.94 -11.36 -7.85
CA MET A 430 9.69 -11.61 -6.43
C MET A 430 8.63 -10.67 -5.82
N GLN A 431 8.56 -9.44 -6.33
CA GLN A 431 7.50 -8.49 -5.98
C GLN A 431 6.14 -9.00 -6.49
N PHE A 432 6.06 -9.47 -7.75
CA PHE A 432 4.86 -10.11 -8.29
C PHE A 432 4.40 -11.29 -7.44
N ALA A 433 5.30 -12.18 -7.03
CA ALA A 433 4.94 -13.33 -6.18
C ALA A 433 4.34 -12.89 -4.83
N ARG A 434 4.83 -11.79 -4.24
CA ARG A 434 4.27 -11.19 -3.02
C ARG A 434 2.89 -10.58 -3.26
N GLU A 435 2.73 -9.81 -4.33
CA GLU A 435 1.44 -9.22 -4.71
C GLU A 435 0.37 -10.29 -4.96
N LEU A 436 0.73 -11.37 -5.67
CA LEU A 436 -0.15 -12.52 -5.88
C LEU A 436 -0.57 -13.15 -4.55
N LYS A 437 0.36 -13.33 -3.61
CA LYS A 437 0.04 -13.85 -2.27
C LYS A 437 -0.94 -12.94 -1.54
N ASP A 438 -0.71 -11.63 -1.59
CA ASP A 438 -1.56 -10.65 -0.92
C ASP A 438 -2.97 -10.57 -1.53
N ILE A 439 -3.08 -10.69 -2.86
CA ILE A 439 -4.36 -10.77 -3.58
C ILE A 439 -5.14 -12.00 -3.11
N LEU A 440 -4.55 -13.19 -3.21
CA LEU A 440 -5.21 -14.45 -2.87
C LEU A 440 -5.59 -14.53 -1.39
N LYS A 441 -4.73 -14.02 -0.50
CA LYS A 441 -5.02 -13.95 0.92
C LYS A 441 -6.21 -13.02 1.21
N SER A 442 -6.25 -11.84 0.58
CA SER A 442 -7.36 -10.90 0.77
C SER A 442 -8.70 -11.49 0.33
N GLU A 443 -8.71 -12.33 -0.71
CA GLU A 443 -9.91 -13.01 -1.16
C GLU A 443 -10.32 -14.16 -0.25
N GLN A 444 -9.35 -14.96 0.20
CA GLN A 444 -9.60 -16.05 1.14
C GLN A 444 -10.26 -15.53 2.43
N GLU A 445 -9.83 -14.36 2.91
CA GLU A 445 -10.40 -13.69 4.08
C GLU A 445 -11.84 -13.21 3.81
N GLN A 446 -12.16 -12.77 2.59
CA GLN A 446 -13.51 -12.31 2.21
C GLN A 446 -14.50 -13.45 1.97
N GLN A 447 -14.06 -14.56 1.37
CA GLN A 447 -14.94 -15.64 0.93
C GLN A 447 -15.25 -16.73 1.98
N MET A 448 -14.92 -16.49 3.26
CA MET A 448 -15.20 -17.37 4.42
C MET A 448 -15.15 -18.89 4.09
N GLU A 449 -13.95 -19.40 3.87
CA GLU A 449 -13.57 -20.84 3.84
C GLU A 449 -14.20 -21.74 2.75
N THR A 450 -15.05 -21.23 1.85
CA THR A 450 -15.77 -22.12 0.91
C THR A 450 -14.95 -22.62 -0.28
N ARG A 451 -13.86 -21.94 -0.66
CA ARG A 451 -13.05 -22.32 -1.83
C ARG A 451 -11.84 -23.16 -1.46
N SER A 452 -11.73 -24.31 -2.12
CA SER A 452 -10.66 -25.28 -1.92
C SER A 452 -9.48 -25.13 -2.88
N SER A 453 -9.59 -24.28 -3.92
CA SER A 453 -8.55 -24.07 -4.93
C SER A 453 -8.78 -22.74 -5.66
N PHE A 454 -7.71 -22.13 -6.17
CA PHE A 454 -7.77 -20.93 -7.01
C PHE A 454 -7.28 -21.20 -8.44
N HIS A 455 -7.95 -20.60 -9.43
CA HIS A 455 -7.48 -20.50 -10.81
C HIS A 455 -7.11 -19.06 -11.14
N VAL A 456 -5.83 -18.83 -11.40
CA VAL A 456 -5.28 -17.50 -11.69
C VAL A 456 -4.79 -17.47 -13.13
N VAL A 457 -5.26 -16.50 -13.92
CA VAL A 457 -4.72 -16.25 -15.26
C VAL A 457 -3.83 -15.02 -15.22
N VAL A 458 -2.62 -15.13 -15.77
CA VAL A 458 -1.63 -14.04 -15.82
C VAL A 458 -1.29 -13.74 -17.27
N VAL A 459 -1.57 -12.52 -17.72
CA VAL A 459 -1.25 -12.07 -19.08
C VAL A 459 -0.12 -11.04 -19.05
N SER A 460 1.04 -11.42 -19.58
CA SER A 460 2.28 -10.65 -19.49
C SER A 460 3.11 -10.78 -20.77
N HIS A 461 4.43 -10.64 -20.67
CA HIS A 461 5.37 -10.48 -21.78
C HIS A 461 6.49 -11.51 -21.72
N TYR A 462 7.27 -11.61 -22.79
CA TYR A 462 8.18 -12.73 -22.95
C TYR A 462 9.32 -12.71 -21.93
N VAL A 463 10.04 -11.58 -21.77
CA VAL A 463 11.22 -11.54 -20.90
C VAL A 463 10.82 -11.73 -19.44
N PHE A 464 9.76 -11.06 -19.01
CA PHE A 464 9.20 -11.26 -17.66
C PHE A 464 8.78 -12.72 -17.40
N LEU A 465 7.97 -13.31 -18.29
CA LEU A 465 7.48 -14.68 -18.10
C LEU A 465 8.60 -15.70 -18.19
N HIS A 466 9.54 -15.51 -19.11
CA HIS A 466 10.72 -16.36 -19.22
C HIS A 466 11.50 -16.33 -17.91
N ARG A 467 11.82 -15.15 -17.36
CA ARG A 467 12.54 -15.05 -16.09
C ARG A 467 11.79 -15.72 -14.95
N LEU A 468 10.48 -15.47 -14.82
CA LEU A 468 9.64 -16.11 -13.81
C LEU A 468 9.66 -17.63 -13.93
N ILE A 469 9.44 -18.18 -15.13
CA ILE A 469 9.40 -19.62 -15.33
C ILE A 469 10.78 -20.26 -15.14
N SER A 470 11.87 -19.59 -15.54
CA SER A 470 13.23 -20.06 -15.24
C SER A 470 13.49 -20.14 -13.75
N LEU A 471 13.00 -19.19 -12.94
CA LEU A 471 13.10 -19.28 -11.48
C LEU A 471 12.26 -20.44 -10.90
N LEU A 472 11.16 -20.80 -11.55
CA LEU A 472 10.26 -21.88 -11.11
C LEU A 472 10.69 -23.28 -11.54
N GLU A 473 11.30 -23.42 -12.72
CA GLU A 473 11.64 -24.70 -13.34
C GLU A 473 13.15 -24.95 -13.39
N GLY A 474 13.98 -23.94 -13.10
CA GLY A 474 15.44 -23.98 -13.18
C GLY A 474 15.99 -23.16 -14.34
N GLU A 475 17.16 -22.57 -14.12
CA GLU A 475 17.96 -21.86 -15.14
C GLU A 475 18.25 -22.80 -16.32
N GLY A 476 18.08 -22.31 -17.56
CA GLY A 476 18.31 -23.08 -18.78
C GLY A 476 17.15 -23.96 -19.26
N SER A 477 15.95 -23.81 -18.69
CA SER A 477 14.73 -24.35 -19.29
C SER A 477 14.47 -23.69 -20.65
N ASP A 478 14.38 -24.49 -21.71
CA ASP A 478 14.05 -24.02 -23.06
C ASP A 478 12.55 -23.70 -23.12
N ILE A 479 12.22 -22.48 -22.69
CA ILE A 479 10.85 -22.00 -22.59
C ILE A 479 10.46 -21.35 -23.92
N ASP A 480 9.85 -22.15 -24.80
CA ASP A 480 9.16 -21.61 -25.96
C ASP A 480 7.77 -21.11 -25.57
N LEU A 481 7.60 -19.79 -25.59
CA LEU A 481 6.33 -19.11 -25.36
C LEU A 481 5.99 -18.28 -26.59
N PRO A 482 5.39 -18.89 -27.64
CA PRO A 482 4.87 -18.12 -28.75
C PRO A 482 3.74 -17.18 -28.29
N ASN A 483 3.37 -16.24 -29.15
CA ASN A 483 2.31 -15.28 -28.85
C ASN A 483 1.00 -16.02 -28.50
N CYS A 484 0.36 -15.62 -27.41
CA CYS A 484 -0.82 -16.29 -26.84
C CYS A 484 -0.63 -17.77 -26.47
N ALA A 485 0.60 -18.23 -26.27
CA ALA A 485 0.85 -19.53 -25.65
C ALA A 485 0.42 -19.51 -24.18
N VAL A 486 -0.14 -20.62 -23.72
CA VAL A 486 -0.56 -20.82 -22.32
C VAL A 486 0.41 -21.81 -21.67
N LYS A 487 0.99 -21.41 -20.55
CA LYS A 487 1.80 -22.29 -19.69
C LYS A 487 1.11 -22.44 -18.34
N GLU A 488 0.74 -23.68 -18.02
CA GLU A 488 0.16 -24.03 -16.74
C GLU A 488 1.24 -24.31 -15.69
N VAL A 489 1.09 -23.75 -14.50
CA VAL A 489 1.97 -23.98 -13.35
C VAL A 489 1.14 -24.16 -12.09
N GLN A 490 1.60 -25.01 -11.16
CA GLN A 490 0.99 -25.15 -9.85
C GLN A 490 1.39 -23.98 -8.94
N LEU A 491 0.40 -23.37 -8.28
CA LEU A 491 0.58 -22.16 -7.46
C LEU A 491 1.59 -22.38 -6.32
N GLU A 492 1.70 -23.60 -5.79
CA GLU A 492 2.71 -23.98 -4.80
C GLU A 492 4.15 -23.68 -5.25
N LYS A 493 4.45 -23.79 -6.55
CA LYS A 493 5.79 -23.47 -7.06
C LYS A 493 6.12 -21.98 -6.87
N ILE A 494 5.13 -21.09 -6.99
CA ILE A 494 5.32 -19.65 -6.75
C ILE A 494 5.65 -19.39 -5.28
N TRP A 495 5.02 -20.11 -4.36
CA TRP A 495 5.27 -19.95 -2.93
C TRP A 495 6.68 -20.38 -2.52
N LYS A 496 7.25 -21.38 -3.20
CA LYS A 496 8.63 -21.79 -3.01
C LYS A 496 9.64 -20.71 -3.41
N LEU A 497 9.27 -19.75 -4.25
CA LEU A 497 10.13 -18.60 -4.53
C LEU A 497 10.26 -17.68 -3.30
N LEU A 498 9.21 -17.58 -2.49
CA LEU A 498 9.14 -16.65 -1.35
C LEU A 498 9.78 -17.19 -0.06
N THR A 499 10.18 -18.46 -0.05
CA THR A 499 10.79 -19.17 1.09
C THR A 499 12.27 -19.41 0.84
#